data_AF-A0A7W7DD64-F1
#
_entry.id   AF-A0A7W7DD64-F1
#
_cell.length_a   1.000
_cell.length_b   1.000
_cell.length_c   1.000
_cell.angle_alpha   90.00
_cell.angle_beta   90.00
_cell.angle_gamma   90.00
#
_symmetry.space_group_name_H-M   'P 1'
#
loop_
_entity.id
_entity.type
_entity.pdbx_description
1 polymer ?
#
loop_
_entity_poly.entity_id
_entity_poly.type
_entity_poly.pdbx_seq_one_letter_code
_entity_poly.pdbx_strand_id
1 'polypeptide(L)'
;MVYKKVTGARAPIRMWADPGEVEPQAMQQLRNVANLPWTHGVAVMPDVHYGMGATVGSVIAMRDAVSPAAVGVDIGCGMSAVRTSLTVHDLPDNLPYLRSRLEQAIPVGFHAHKRPVNPAALHGFPTGDWAGFWKGFDELAPAVRGRRDRAEVQMGTLGGGNHFLEVCADDEGTVWVVLHSGSRNIGKELAEHHIEQARKLPHNQDLPDRDLAVFVGGTVKMDAYRRDLFWAQDYARRNRAIMMALVCGVLRKHFAGISFDRPISCHHNYVAEETYDGVDLLVTRKGAIRAGEGDLGIIPGSMATGTYIVRGLGNAQAFNSASHGAGRRMSRAKAKKTFTLGDLQAQTGGVECRKDAGVLDEIPGAYKDIESVMAAQSDLVEVVAHLRQIICVKG
;
A
#
# COMPACT_ATOMS: atom_id res chain seq x y z
N MET A 1 20.84 19.43 6.19
CA MET A 1 20.69 18.35 5.18
C MET A 1 19.59 17.45 5.65
N VAL A 2 18.58 17.18 4.82
CA VAL A 2 17.35 16.50 5.27
C VAL A 2 17.45 14.96 5.15
N TYR A 3 18.39 14.44 4.34
CA TYR A 3 18.73 13.02 4.27
C TYR A 3 20.22 12.75 4.57
N LYS A 4 20.50 11.53 5.02
CA LYS A 4 21.85 10.99 5.24
C LYS A 4 22.29 10.13 4.05
N LYS A 5 23.54 10.27 3.61
CA LYS A 5 24.14 9.40 2.58
C LYS A 5 24.79 8.20 3.25
N VAL A 6 24.48 6.99 2.81
CA VAL A 6 25.17 5.76 3.28
C VAL A 6 26.32 5.47 2.32
N THR A 7 27.54 5.39 2.85
CA THR A 7 28.77 5.15 2.08
C THR A 7 29.05 3.65 1.90
N GLY A 8 29.90 3.31 0.93
CA GLY A 8 30.38 1.93 0.72
C GLY A 8 29.50 1.03 -0.14
N ALA A 9 28.57 1.62 -0.91
CA ALA A 9 27.78 0.93 -1.93
C ALA A 9 28.09 1.50 -3.33
N ARG A 10 27.91 0.68 -4.36
CA ARG A 10 28.11 1.05 -5.78
C ARG A 10 27.16 2.17 -6.20
N ALA A 11 25.87 2.01 -5.94
CA ALA A 11 24.86 3.03 -6.19
C ALA A 11 24.61 3.89 -4.93
N PRO A 12 24.22 5.17 -5.08
CA PRO A 12 23.93 6.03 -3.95
C PRO A 12 22.72 5.53 -3.14
N ILE A 13 22.88 5.50 -1.82
CA ILE A 13 21.79 5.28 -0.87
C ILE A 13 21.54 6.60 -0.13
N ARG A 14 20.33 7.14 -0.26
CA ARG A 14 19.87 8.37 0.38
C ARG A 14 18.78 8.04 1.39
N MET A 15 18.96 8.40 2.65
CA MET A 15 18.13 7.90 3.75
C MET A 15 17.54 9.03 4.60
N TRP A 16 16.22 9.05 4.72
CA TRP A 16 15.42 9.92 5.62
C TRP A 16 15.14 9.22 6.96
N ALA A 17 16.11 8.43 7.43
CA ALA A 17 16.11 7.74 8.71
C ALA A 17 17.52 7.86 9.30
N ASP A 18 17.68 7.60 10.59
CA ASP A 18 19.01 7.45 11.17
C ASP A 18 19.60 6.06 10.82
N PRO A 19 20.70 5.96 10.04
CA PRO A 19 21.34 4.67 9.76
C PRO A 19 21.75 3.91 11.03
N GLY A 20 21.98 4.60 12.15
CA GLY A 20 22.30 3.97 13.44
C GLY A 20 21.10 3.29 14.12
N GLU A 21 19.87 3.65 13.75
CA GLU A 21 18.64 3.09 14.30
C GLU A 21 18.00 2.00 13.41
N VAL A 22 18.48 1.87 12.16
CA VAL A 22 18.01 0.83 11.24
C VAL A 22 18.66 -0.51 11.58
N GLU A 23 17.87 -1.59 11.59
CA GLU A 23 18.39 -2.90 11.98
C GLU A 23 19.52 -3.38 11.05
N PRO A 24 20.56 -4.05 11.57
CA PRO A 24 21.71 -4.47 10.75
C PRO A 24 21.34 -5.28 9.50
N GLN A 25 20.33 -6.16 9.62
CA GLN A 25 19.81 -6.96 8.51
C GLN A 25 19.13 -6.10 7.43
N ALA A 26 18.40 -5.05 7.82
CA ALA A 26 17.76 -4.12 6.88
C ALA A 26 18.82 -3.25 6.18
N MET A 27 19.82 -2.78 6.92
CA MET A 27 20.98 -2.10 6.34
C MET A 27 21.74 -2.99 5.34
N GLN A 28 21.90 -4.28 5.63
CA GLN A 28 22.53 -5.21 4.70
C GLN A 28 21.68 -5.41 3.44
N GLN A 29 20.35 -5.54 3.55
CA GLN A 29 19.45 -5.59 2.39
C GLN A 29 19.61 -4.36 1.50
N LEU A 30 19.63 -3.16 2.08
CA LEU A 30 19.83 -1.90 1.34
C LEU A 30 21.18 -1.89 0.60
N ARG A 31 22.27 -2.31 1.26
CA ARG A 31 23.60 -2.40 0.64
C ARG A 31 23.62 -3.43 -0.50
N ASN A 32 23.00 -4.60 -0.32
CA ASN A 32 22.95 -5.62 -1.35
C ASN A 32 22.23 -5.11 -2.61
N VAL A 33 21.07 -4.48 -2.45
CA VAL A 33 20.31 -3.87 -3.56
C VAL A 33 21.14 -2.78 -4.24
N ALA A 34 21.76 -1.89 -3.49
CA ALA A 34 22.57 -0.80 -4.03
C ALA A 34 23.84 -1.27 -4.75
N ASN A 35 24.30 -2.50 -4.49
CA ASN A 35 25.45 -3.10 -5.16
C ASN A 35 25.10 -3.89 -6.43
N LEU A 36 23.81 -4.08 -6.73
CA LEU A 36 23.41 -4.73 -7.98
C LEU A 36 23.85 -3.92 -9.20
N PRO A 37 24.25 -4.58 -10.31
CA PRO A 37 24.73 -3.89 -11.50
C PRO A 37 23.76 -2.90 -12.13
N TRP A 38 22.46 -3.16 -11.98
CA TRP A 38 21.38 -2.40 -12.59
C TRP A 38 20.89 -1.23 -11.73
N THR A 39 21.27 -1.16 -10.45
CA THR A 39 20.75 -0.14 -9.55
C THR A 39 21.31 1.24 -9.89
N HIS A 40 20.41 2.18 -10.19
CA HIS A 40 20.74 3.58 -10.37
C HIS A 40 20.88 4.30 -9.02
N GLY A 41 19.99 4.01 -8.08
CA GLY A 41 20.03 4.57 -6.74
C GLY A 41 18.92 4.03 -5.85
N VAL A 42 19.07 4.22 -4.55
CA VAL A 42 18.10 3.82 -3.53
C VAL A 42 17.76 5.01 -2.65
N ALA A 43 16.47 5.33 -2.55
CA ALA A 43 15.96 6.25 -1.53
C ALA A 43 15.27 5.44 -0.42
N VAL A 44 15.52 5.81 0.83
CA VAL A 44 15.07 5.08 2.02
C VAL A 44 14.24 6.02 2.88
N MET A 45 13.00 5.63 3.11
CA MET A 45 12.00 6.40 3.84
C MET A 45 12.15 6.20 5.37
N PRO A 46 11.62 7.11 6.20
CA PRO A 46 11.75 7.02 7.66
C PRO A 46 11.13 5.76 8.29
N ASP A 47 10.13 5.18 7.63
CA ASP A 47 9.43 3.97 8.05
C ASP A 47 10.18 2.67 7.71
N VAL A 48 11.43 2.76 7.25
CA VAL A 48 12.23 1.62 6.82
C VAL A 48 12.32 0.52 7.88
N HIS A 49 12.17 -0.72 7.43
CA HIS A 49 12.39 -1.91 8.24
C HIS A 49 12.64 -3.12 7.33
N TYR A 50 13.13 -4.21 7.93
CA TYR A 50 13.36 -5.46 7.23
C TYR A 50 12.07 -5.98 6.56
N GLY A 51 12.20 -6.39 5.30
CA GLY A 51 11.10 -6.96 4.52
C GLY A 51 11.55 -8.20 3.74
N MET A 52 10.59 -9.01 3.29
CA MET A 52 10.90 -10.13 2.40
C MET A 52 11.39 -9.60 1.06
N GLY A 53 12.63 -9.93 0.69
CA GLY A 53 13.30 -9.58 -0.56
C GLY A 53 13.89 -8.19 -0.69
N ALA A 54 13.17 -7.17 -0.25
CA ALA A 54 13.72 -5.82 -0.06
C ALA A 54 13.08 -5.19 1.18
N THR A 55 13.76 -4.20 1.76
CA THR A 55 13.24 -3.44 2.88
C THR A 55 11.92 -2.76 2.50
N VAL A 56 10.97 -2.78 3.43
CA VAL A 56 9.80 -1.90 3.36
C VAL A 56 10.27 -0.48 3.68
N GLY A 57 9.68 0.55 3.08
CA GLY A 57 10.18 1.92 3.17
C GLY A 57 11.35 2.19 2.22
N SER A 58 11.40 1.52 1.07
CA SER A 58 12.46 1.73 0.08
C SER A 58 11.92 2.01 -1.31
N VAL A 59 12.66 2.86 -2.03
CA VAL A 59 12.47 3.19 -3.43
C VAL A 59 13.73 2.82 -4.16
N ILE A 60 13.62 1.87 -5.08
CA ILE A 60 14.75 1.25 -5.78
C ILE A 60 14.58 1.56 -7.25
N ALA A 61 15.47 2.41 -7.77
CA ALA A 61 15.46 2.78 -9.19
C ALA A 61 16.52 1.93 -9.93
N MET A 62 16.10 1.20 -10.95
CA MET A 62 16.97 0.31 -11.74
C MET A 62 16.92 0.67 -13.23
N ARG A 63 18.07 0.50 -13.90
CA ARG A 63 18.23 0.63 -15.36
C ARG A 63 17.94 -0.72 -16.01
N ASP A 64 16.95 -0.77 -16.90
CA ASP A 64 16.60 -1.96 -17.68
C ASP A 64 16.48 -3.25 -16.86
N ALA A 65 16.07 -3.17 -15.59
CA ALA A 65 15.89 -4.35 -14.75
C ALA A 65 14.87 -4.10 -13.65
N VAL A 66 14.21 -5.16 -13.19
CA VAL A 66 13.32 -5.13 -12.01
C VAL A 66 13.43 -6.42 -11.23
N SER A 67 13.51 -6.31 -9.91
CA SER A 67 13.35 -7.45 -9.01
C SER A 67 11.88 -7.61 -8.61
N PRO A 68 11.21 -8.73 -8.99
CA PRO A 68 9.83 -8.97 -8.56
C PRO A 68 9.69 -9.11 -7.04
N ALA A 69 10.69 -9.66 -6.34
CA ALA A 69 10.65 -9.79 -4.89
C ALA A 69 10.85 -8.44 -4.18
N ALA A 70 11.51 -7.47 -4.83
CA ALA A 70 11.60 -6.11 -4.31
C ALA A 70 10.22 -5.44 -4.26
N VAL A 71 9.35 -5.63 -5.27
CA VAL A 71 7.96 -5.12 -5.26
C VAL A 71 7.15 -5.70 -4.10
N GLY A 72 7.36 -6.99 -3.82
CA GLY A 72 6.60 -7.74 -2.81
C GLY A 72 5.39 -8.47 -3.40
N VAL A 73 4.76 -9.29 -2.56
CA VAL A 73 3.69 -10.20 -3.02
C VAL A 73 2.32 -9.54 -3.16
N ASP A 74 2.07 -8.43 -2.47
CA ASP A 74 0.82 -7.68 -2.64
C ASP A 74 1.01 -6.53 -3.63
N ILE A 75 1.12 -6.90 -4.91
CA ILE A 75 1.33 -5.96 -6.01
C ILE A 75 0.20 -4.95 -6.03
N GLY A 76 0.53 -3.66 -6.17
CA GLY A 76 -0.44 -2.59 -6.19
C GLY A 76 -1.15 -2.36 -4.85
N CYS A 77 -0.67 -2.94 -3.73
CA CYS A 77 -1.13 -2.53 -2.40
C CYS A 77 -1.04 -1.01 -2.28
N GLY A 78 -2.06 -0.41 -1.69
CA GLY A 78 -2.27 1.02 -1.77
C GLY A 78 -3.46 1.47 -0.96
N MET A 79 -3.67 2.78 -0.93
CA MET A 79 -4.75 3.39 -0.17
C MET A 79 -5.62 4.27 -1.05
N SER A 80 -6.84 4.51 -0.59
CA SER A 80 -7.71 5.52 -1.17
C SER A 80 -8.47 6.24 -0.08
N ALA A 81 -8.63 7.54 -0.22
CA ALA A 81 -9.31 8.39 0.73
C ALA A 81 -10.30 9.31 0.01
N VAL A 82 -11.42 9.61 0.64
CA VAL A 82 -12.37 10.60 0.13
C VAL A 82 -12.90 11.45 1.28
N ARG A 83 -12.87 12.76 1.09
CA ARG A 83 -13.50 13.73 1.98
C ARG A 83 -15.00 13.75 1.68
N THR A 84 -15.81 13.83 2.72
CA THR A 84 -17.26 13.94 2.60
C THR A 84 -17.73 15.35 3.00
N SER A 85 -18.98 15.68 2.70
CA SER A 85 -19.63 16.88 3.23
C SER A 85 -20.12 16.75 4.68
N LEU A 86 -19.92 15.59 5.33
CA LEU A 86 -20.36 15.35 6.69
C LEU A 86 -19.34 15.87 7.70
N THR A 87 -19.85 16.20 8.88
CA THR A 87 -19.08 16.45 10.09
C THR A 87 -19.32 15.35 11.12
N VAL A 88 -18.52 15.30 12.18
CA VAL A 88 -18.72 14.38 13.31
C VAL A 88 -20.10 14.50 13.95
N HIS A 89 -20.74 15.67 13.87
CA HIS A 89 -22.09 15.90 14.39
C HIS A 89 -23.20 15.27 13.54
N ASP A 90 -22.91 14.98 12.28
CA ASP A 90 -23.85 14.30 11.39
C ASP A 90 -23.85 12.78 11.58
N LEU A 91 -22.81 12.23 12.20
CA LEU A 91 -22.69 10.79 12.41
C LEU A 91 -23.73 10.27 13.42
N PRO A 92 -24.27 9.06 13.21
CA PRO A 92 -25.26 8.48 14.12
C PRO A 92 -24.61 8.07 15.44
N ASP A 93 -25.37 8.15 16.53
CA ASP A 93 -24.96 7.60 17.83
C ASP A 93 -24.65 6.09 17.77
N ASN A 94 -25.35 5.36 16.89
CA ASN A 94 -25.16 3.93 16.69
C ASN A 94 -24.11 3.63 15.62
N LEU A 95 -22.84 3.95 15.92
CA LEU A 95 -21.69 3.59 15.09
C LEU A 95 -21.59 2.07 14.80
N PRO A 96 -21.90 1.14 15.73
CA PRO A 96 -21.92 -0.28 15.44
C PRO A 96 -22.85 -0.66 14.28
N TYR A 97 -24.03 -0.02 14.18
CA TYR A 97 -24.93 -0.23 13.05
C TYR A 97 -24.28 0.22 11.74
N LEU A 98 -23.72 1.43 11.68
CA LEU A 98 -23.04 1.92 10.48
C LEU A 98 -21.86 1.00 10.08
N ARG A 99 -21.04 0.58 11.05
CA ARG A 99 -19.95 -0.40 10.83
C ARG A 99 -20.49 -1.69 10.20
N SER A 100 -21.58 -2.24 10.73
CA SER A 100 -22.18 -3.47 10.20
C SER A 100 -22.64 -3.32 8.74
N ARG A 101 -23.12 -2.13 8.34
CA ARG A 101 -23.53 -1.85 6.95
C ARG A 101 -22.33 -1.76 6.02
N LEU A 102 -21.21 -1.21 6.50
CA LEU A 102 -19.94 -1.18 5.76
C LEU A 102 -19.37 -2.60 5.58
N GLU A 103 -19.37 -3.41 6.64
CA GLU A 103 -18.94 -4.83 6.60
C GLU A 103 -19.80 -5.69 5.69
N GLN A 104 -21.10 -5.43 5.62
CA GLN A 104 -21.99 -6.11 4.68
C GLN A 104 -21.73 -5.73 3.22
N ALA A 105 -21.31 -4.49 2.95
CA ALA A 105 -21.00 -4.03 1.61
C ALA A 105 -19.60 -4.46 1.13
N ILE A 106 -18.65 -4.59 2.05
CA ILE A 106 -17.24 -4.88 1.75
C ILE A 106 -16.81 -6.19 2.43
N PRO A 107 -16.77 -7.32 1.70
CA PRO A 107 -16.26 -8.56 2.25
C PRO A 107 -14.82 -8.44 2.75
N VAL A 108 -14.55 -8.98 3.93
CA VAL A 108 -13.25 -8.91 4.61
C VAL A 108 -12.60 -10.30 4.75
N GLY A 109 -11.28 -10.30 4.98
CA GLY A 109 -10.50 -11.53 5.17
C GLY A 109 -10.47 -12.40 3.90
N PHE A 110 -10.94 -13.64 4.02
CA PHE A 110 -11.01 -14.61 2.93
C PHE A 110 -12.35 -14.62 2.19
N HIS A 111 -13.32 -13.82 2.63
CA HIS A 111 -14.63 -13.73 2.01
C HIS A 111 -14.57 -13.00 0.65
N ALA A 112 -15.58 -13.24 -0.16
CA ALA A 112 -15.77 -12.62 -1.47
C ALA A 112 -17.25 -12.32 -1.71
N HIS A 113 -17.55 -11.54 -2.75
CA HIS A 113 -18.92 -11.32 -3.17
C HIS A 113 -19.55 -12.61 -3.69
N LYS A 114 -20.88 -12.75 -3.57
CA LYS A 114 -21.59 -13.91 -4.14
C LYS A 114 -21.62 -13.90 -5.67
N ARG A 115 -21.54 -12.70 -6.25
CA ARG A 115 -21.52 -12.43 -7.70
C ARG A 115 -20.57 -11.25 -7.95
N PRO A 116 -19.95 -11.13 -9.14
CA PRO A 116 -19.14 -9.98 -9.47
C PRO A 116 -19.91 -8.67 -9.29
N VAL A 117 -19.25 -7.66 -8.72
CA VAL A 117 -19.86 -6.32 -8.58
C VAL A 117 -20.00 -5.71 -9.97
N ASN A 118 -21.21 -5.28 -10.34
CA ASN A 118 -21.46 -4.61 -11.61
C ASN A 118 -21.07 -3.12 -11.51
N PRO A 119 -19.99 -2.65 -12.16
CA PRO A 119 -19.56 -1.26 -12.08
C PRO A 119 -20.60 -0.27 -12.62
N ALA A 120 -21.39 -0.69 -13.62
CA ALA A 120 -22.44 0.16 -14.20
C ALA A 120 -23.62 0.42 -13.24
N ALA A 121 -23.77 -0.40 -12.19
CA ALA A 121 -24.76 -0.20 -11.14
C ALA A 121 -24.27 0.74 -10.02
N LEU A 122 -23.00 1.15 -10.04
CA LEU A 122 -22.41 2.02 -9.03
C LEU A 122 -22.59 3.49 -9.43
N HIS A 123 -23.10 4.29 -8.51
CA HIS A 123 -23.41 5.70 -8.75
C HIS A 123 -22.19 6.49 -9.20
N GLY A 124 -22.24 7.03 -10.42
CA GLY A 124 -21.19 7.88 -10.99
C GLY A 124 -19.86 7.17 -11.22
N PHE A 125 -19.85 5.83 -11.24
CA PHE A 125 -18.62 5.07 -11.41
C PHE A 125 -18.19 5.01 -12.88
N PRO A 126 -16.92 5.30 -13.21
CA PRO A 126 -16.44 5.20 -14.57
C PRO A 126 -16.36 3.74 -15.01
N THR A 127 -17.03 3.40 -16.12
CA THR A 127 -17.04 2.05 -16.71
C THR A 127 -16.02 1.88 -17.84
N GLY A 128 -15.09 2.83 -17.98
CA GLY A 128 -14.07 2.85 -19.03
C GLY A 128 -13.21 1.59 -19.06
N ASP A 129 -13.01 1.07 -20.27
CA ASP A 129 -12.25 -0.13 -20.63
C ASP A 129 -12.30 -1.30 -19.62
N TRP A 130 -13.51 -1.66 -19.17
CA TRP A 130 -13.70 -2.81 -18.29
C TRP A 130 -13.50 -4.15 -19.03
N ALA A 131 -13.96 -4.21 -20.27
CA ALA A 131 -13.84 -5.40 -21.11
C ALA A 131 -12.39 -5.67 -21.52
N GLY A 132 -11.62 -4.64 -21.92
CA GLY A 132 -10.20 -4.80 -22.26
C GLY A 132 -9.37 -5.19 -21.05
N PHE A 133 -9.64 -4.62 -19.87
CA PHE A 133 -9.00 -5.04 -18.62
C PHE A 133 -9.15 -6.55 -18.36
N TRP A 134 -10.37 -7.08 -18.46
CA TRP A 134 -10.61 -8.52 -18.25
C TRP A 134 -10.14 -9.40 -19.40
N LYS A 135 -10.10 -8.90 -20.64
CA LYS A 135 -9.45 -9.59 -21.76
C LYS A 135 -7.95 -9.79 -21.47
N GLY A 136 -7.30 -8.81 -20.84
CA GLY A 136 -5.91 -8.92 -20.41
C GLY A 136 -5.66 -10.05 -19.40
N PHE A 137 -6.69 -10.52 -18.67
CA PHE A 137 -6.56 -11.66 -17.76
C PHE A 137 -6.16 -12.94 -18.50
N ASP A 138 -6.64 -13.11 -19.73
CA ASP A 138 -6.46 -14.33 -20.51
C ASP A 138 -5.00 -14.52 -20.96
N GLU A 139 -4.20 -13.44 -20.92
CA GLU A 139 -2.78 -13.42 -21.27
C GLU A 139 -1.84 -13.57 -20.07
N LEU A 140 -2.37 -13.60 -18.84
CA LEU A 140 -1.57 -13.69 -17.62
C LEU A 140 -0.84 -15.04 -17.48
N ALA A 141 0.15 -15.06 -16.58
CA ALA A 141 0.93 -16.26 -16.29
C ALA A 141 0.06 -17.51 -16.04
N PRO A 142 0.55 -18.70 -16.42
CA PRO A 142 -0.17 -19.96 -16.23
C PRO A 142 -0.66 -20.22 -14.80
N ALA A 143 0.01 -19.66 -13.79
CA ALA A 143 -0.34 -19.78 -12.37
C ALA A 143 -1.78 -19.33 -12.06
N VAL A 144 -2.37 -18.45 -12.89
CA VAL A 144 -3.67 -17.84 -12.63
C VAL A 144 -4.78 -18.12 -13.66
N ARG A 145 -4.50 -18.85 -14.73
CA ARG A 145 -5.45 -19.06 -15.86
C ARG A 145 -6.83 -19.60 -15.46
N GLY A 146 -6.93 -20.36 -14.37
CA GLY A 146 -8.20 -20.89 -13.85
C GLY A 146 -8.87 -20.05 -12.76
N ARG A 147 -8.44 -18.80 -12.57
CA ARG A 147 -8.81 -18.00 -11.37
C ARG A 147 -9.62 -16.76 -11.68
N ARG A 148 -10.06 -16.60 -12.93
CA ARG A 148 -10.83 -15.44 -13.39
C ARG A 148 -12.09 -15.24 -12.57
N ASP A 149 -12.94 -16.26 -12.46
CA ASP A 149 -14.19 -16.19 -11.69
C ASP A 149 -13.94 -15.76 -10.23
N ARG A 150 -12.89 -16.31 -9.63
CA ARG A 150 -12.48 -15.94 -8.27
C ARG A 150 -12.01 -14.48 -8.20
N ALA A 151 -11.22 -14.02 -9.16
CA ALA A 151 -10.77 -12.63 -9.22
C ALA A 151 -11.95 -11.67 -9.43
N GLU A 152 -12.92 -12.03 -10.28
CA GLU A 152 -14.11 -11.21 -10.53
C GLU A 152 -14.97 -11.02 -9.27
N VAL A 153 -15.18 -12.09 -8.47
CA VAL A 153 -15.93 -11.98 -7.20
C VAL A 153 -15.10 -11.39 -6.04
N GLN A 154 -13.77 -11.40 -6.14
CA GLN A 154 -12.87 -10.75 -5.19
C GLN A 154 -12.67 -9.26 -5.47
N MET A 155 -13.06 -8.76 -6.64
CA MET A 155 -13.02 -7.33 -6.91
C MET A 155 -14.09 -6.61 -6.10
N GLY A 156 -13.68 -5.54 -5.39
CA GLY A 156 -14.50 -4.88 -4.38
C GLY A 156 -14.39 -5.50 -2.98
N THR A 157 -13.30 -6.21 -2.66
CA THR A 157 -13.10 -6.85 -1.34
C THR A 157 -11.84 -6.35 -0.66
N LEU A 158 -11.89 -6.31 0.68
CA LEU A 158 -10.83 -5.71 1.49
C LEU A 158 -9.62 -6.64 1.60
N GLY A 159 -9.86 -7.86 2.07
CA GLY A 159 -8.81 -8.79 2.45
C GLY A 159 -8.48 -8.84 3.93
N GLY A 160 -7.40 -9.56 4.22
CA GLY A 160 -6.82 -9.68 5.55
C GLY A 160 -5.47 -8.99 5.66
N GLY A 161 -4.73 -9.27 6.73
CA GLY A 161 -3.45 -8.60 7.00
C GLY A 161 -3.66 -7.18 7.50
N ASN A 162 -2.92 -6.22 6.93
CA ASN A 162 -2.99 -4.79 7.28
C ASN A 162 -4.06 -4.02 6.48
N HIS A 163 -4.92 -4.70 5.72
CA HIS A 163 -5.99 -4.04 4.96
C HIS A 163 -7.15 -3.65 5.87
N PHE A 164 -7.61 -2.41 5.75
CA PHE A 164 -8.68 -1.84 6.56
C PHE A 164 -9.58 -0.90 5.75
N LEU A 165 -10.77 -0.66 6.27
CA LEU A 165 -11.65 0.44 5.88
C LEU A 165 -11.97 1.25 7.14
N GLU A 166 -11.74 2.55 7.10
CA GLU A 166 -11.91 3.47 8.21
C GLU A 166 -12.86 4.61 7.84
N VAL A 167 -13.68 5.00 8.82
CA VAL A 167 -14.34 6.31 8.85
C VAL A 167 -13.58 7.13 9.87
N CYS A 168 -13.07 8.28 9.44
CA CYS A 168 -12.23 9.16 10.25
C CYS A 168 -12.82 10.56 10.31
N ALA A 169 -12.37 11.37 11.25
CA ALA A 169 -12.55 12.82 11.22
C ALA A 169 -11.22 13.55 11.21
N ASP A 170 -11.15 14.67 10.49
CA ASP A 170 -10.02 15.60 10.61
C ASP A 170 -10.15 16.51 11.84
N ASP A 171 -9.13 17.34 12.09
CA ASP A 171 -9.12 18.26 13.23
C ASP A 171 -10.24 19.33 13.16
N GLU A 172 -10.84 19.56 11.99
CA GLU A 172 -12.03 20.42 11.83
C GLU A 172 -13.35 19.65 12.06
N GLY A 173 -13.27 18.33 12.30
CA GLY A 173 -14.41 17.46 12.46
C GLY A 173 -15.05 17.02 11.14
N THR A 174 -14.44 17.30 9.97
CA THR A 174 -14.95 16.79 8.69
C THR A 174 -14.73 15.30 8.59
N VAL A 175 -15.72 14.57 8.11
CA VAL A 175 -15.65 13.11 7.97
C VAL A 175 -14.98 12.70 6.67
N TRP A 176 -14.06 11.74 6.79
CA TRP A 176 -13.35 11.10 5.70
C TRP A 176 -13.61 9.59 5.71
N VAL A 177 -13.53 8.98 4.52
CA VAL A 177 -13.41 7.53 4.38
C VAL A 177 -12.01 7.22 3.88
N VAL A 178 -11.31 6.31 4.55
CA VAL A 178 -9.99 5.83 4.16
C VAL A 178 -10.04 4.32 3.99
N LEU A 179 -9.50 3.78 2.91
CA LEU A 179 -9.41 2.33 2.71
C LEU A 179 -8.01 1.93 2.26
N HIS A 180 -7.58 0.74 2.69
CA HIS A 180 -6.29 0.15 2.39
C HIS A 180 -6.51 -1.26 1.85
N SER A 181 -6.10 -1.50 0.60
CA SER A 181 -6.13 -2.82 -0.02
C SER A 181 -5.25 -2.90 -1.26
N GLY A 182 -4.94 -4.12 -1.68
CA GLY A 182 -4.12 -4.42 -2.84
C GLY A 182 -4.79 -5.31 -3.88
N SER A 183 -3.98 -6.13 -4.53
CA SER A 183 -4.38 -6.97 -5.66
C SER A 183 -4.95 -8.32 -5.24
N ARG A 184 -5.20 -8.52 -3.94
CA ARG A 184 -5.78 -9.74 -3.39
C ARG A 184 -4.92 -10.96 -3.75
N ASN A 185 -5.51 -12.15 -3.76
CA ASN A 185 -4.76 -13.38 -3.99
C ASN A 185 -4.22 -13.49 -5.42
N ILE A 186 -4.84 -12.82 -6.40
CA ILE A 186 -4.41 -12.88 -7.80
C ILE A 186 -3.02 -12.25 -7.97
N GLY A 187 -2.77 -11.08 -7.38
CA GLY A 187 -1.43 -10.48 -7.44
C GLY A 187 -0.38 -11.24 -6.64
N LYS A 188 -0.76 -11.87 -5.51
CA LYS A 188 0.13 -12.76 -4.76
C LYS A 188 0.66 -13.90 -5.63
N GLU A 189 -0.23 -14.59 -6.34
CA GLU A 189 0.17 -15.75 -7.15
C GLU A 189 0.99 -15.35 -8.38
N LEU A 190 0.69 -14.19 -8.98
CA LEU A 190 1.53 -13.61 -10.03
C LEU A 190 2.93 -13.26 -9.50
N ALA A 191 3.02 -12.63 -8.32
CA ALA A 191 4.29 -12.31 -7.69
C ALA A 191 5.10 -13.57 -7.39
N GLU A 192 4.51 -14.58 -6.74
CA GLU A 192 5.17 -15.84 -6.43
C GLU A 192 5.68 -16.55 -7.69
N HIS A 193 4.87 -16.61 -8.74
CA HIS A 193 5.27 -17.16 -10.04
C HIS A 193 6.52 -16.45 -10.58
N HIS A 194 6.48 -15.13 -10.68
CA HIS A 194 7.56 -14.34 -11.29
C HIS A 194 8.83 -14.31 -10.42
N ILE A 195 8.71 -14.31 -9.10
CA ILE A 195 9.85 -14.47 -8.17
C ILE A 195 10.56 -15.80 -8.41
N GLU A 196 9.79 -16.89 -8.53
CA GLU A 196 10.36 -18.21 -8.80
C GLU A 196 11.05 -18.26 -10.18
N GLN A 197 10.45 -17.64 -11.20
CA GLN A 197 11.03 -17.58 -12.55
C GLN A 197 12.33 -16.75 -12.58
N ALA A 198 12.38 -15.61 -11.90
CA ALA A 198 13.57 -14.77 -11.83
C ALA A 198 14.74 -15.49 -11.17
N ARG A 199 14.51 -16.20 -10.06
CA ARG A 199 15.54 -16.98 -9.34
C ARG A 199 16.22 -18.06 -10.19
N LYS A 200 15.56 -18.55 -11.25
CA LYS A 200 16.08 -19.60 -12.15
C LYS A 200 16.95 -19.05 -13.29
N LEU A 201 17.08 -17.73 -13.45
CA LEU A 201 17.81 -17.15 -14.57
C LEU A 201 19.33 -17.24 -14.38
N PRO A 202 20.12 -17.55 -15.42
CA PRO A 202 21.57 -17.75 -15.29
C PRO A 202 22.31 -16.57 -14.64
N HIS A 203 21.96 -15.33 -14.98
CA HIS A 203 22.60 -14.13 -14.42
C HIS A 203 22.25 -13.86 -12.94
N ASN A 204 21.31 -14.60 -12.37
CA ASN A 204 20.87 -14.46 -10.97
C ASN A 204 21.45 -15.55 -10.04
N GLN A 205 22.36 -16.42 -10.53
CA GLN A 205 22.84 -17.55 -9.71
C GLN A 205 23.84 -17.14 -8.63
N ASP A 206 24.68 -16.13 -8.89
CA ASP A 206 25.75 -15.69 -7.96
C ASP A 206 25.34 -14.48 -7.11
N LEU A 207 24.04 -14.23 -6.96
CA LEU A 207 23.55 -13.13 -6.12
C LEU A 207 23.78 -13.42 -4.64
N PRO A 208 24.11 -12.40 -3.82
CA PRO A 208 24.29 -12.57 -2.37
C PRO A 208 22.99 -12.94 -1.66
N ASP A 209 21.85 -12.67 -2.29
CA ASP A 209 20.52 -13.06 -1.83
C ASP A 209 19.66 -13.42 -3.05
N ARG A 210 18.97 -14.56 -2.99
CA ARG A 210 18.11 -15.09 -4.06
C ARG A 210 16.90 -14.19 -4.30
N ASP A 211 16.49 -13.38 -3.34
CA ASP A 211 15.42 -12.41 -3.51
C ASP A 211 15.84 -11.17 -4.30
N LEU A 212 17.12 -11.02 -4.61
CA LEU A 212 17.59 -9.93 -5.47
C LEU A 212 17.54 -10.28 -6.95
N ALA A 213 17.01 -11.46 -7.30
CA ALA A 213 16.88 -11.89 -8.68
C ALA A 213 16.08 -10.88 -9.50
N VAL A 214 16.60 -10.51 -10.67
CA VAL A 214 15.97 -9.53 -11.57
C VAL A 214 15.58 -10.14 -12.91
N PHE A 215 14.55 -9.57 -13.54
CA PHE A 215 14.39 -9.61 -15.00
C PHE A 215 15.16 -8.45 -15.62
N VAL A 216 15.72 -8.68 -16.81
CA VAL A 216 16.47 -7.67 -17.58
C VAL A 216 15.68 -7.29 -18.83
N GLY A 217 15.74 -6.02 -19.20
CA GLY A 217 15.08 -5.41 -20.36
C GLY A 217 15.40 -6.10 -21.67
N GLY A 218 14.49 -5.96 -22.64
CA GLY A 218 14.64 -6.58 -23.97
C GLY A 218 14.49 -8.11 -23.98
N THR A 219 13.96 -8.71 -22.90
CA THR A 219 13.74 -10.15 -22.82
C THR A 219 12.26 -10.51 -22.75
N VAL A 220 11.87 -11.63 -23.36
CA VAL A 220 10.49 -12.17 -23.32
C VAL A 220 10.00 -12.37 -21.88
N LYS A 221 10.92 -12.73 -20.96
CA LYS A 221 10.58 -12.91 -19.54
C LYS A 221 10.27 -11.59 -18.84
N MET A 222 10.98 -10.52 -19.20
CA MET A 222 10.68 -9.17 -18.71
C MET A 222 9.33 -8.67 -19.23
N ASP A 223 9.03 -8.88 -20.51
CA ASP A 223 7.75 -8.49 -21.09
C ASP A 223 6.58 -9.24 -20.44
N ALA A 224 6.74 -10.54 -20.21
CA ALA A 224 5.76 -11.35 -19.49
C ALA A 224 5.56 -10.86 -18.05
N TYR A 225 6.64 -10.52 -17.34
CA TYR A 225 6.54 -9.97 -15.99
C TYR A 225 5.86 -8.60 -15.96
N ARG A 226 6.26 -7.67 -16.85
CA ARG A 226 5.67 -6.32 -16.94
C ARG A 226 4.17 -6.37 -17.22
N ARG A 227 3.73 -7.21 -18.17
CA ARG A 227 2.30 -7.40 -18.47
C ARG A 227 1.53 -7.79 -17.22
N ASP A 228 1.99 -8.82 -16.51
CA ASP A 228 1.31 -9.35 -15.33
C ASP A 228 1.36 -8.37 -14.14
N LEU A 229 2.49 -7.69 -13.96
CA LEU A 229 2.71 -6.66 -12.94
C LEU A 229 1.75 -5.48 -13.13
N PHE A 230 1.71 -4.90 -14.32
CA PHE A 230 0.85 -3.74 -14.61
C PHE A 230 -0.64 -4.11 -14.57
N TRP A 231 -1.00 -5.32 -15.01
CA TRP A 231 -2.36 -5.82 -14.83
C TRP A 231 -2.75 -5.94 -13.35
N ALA A 232 -1.87 -6.50 -12.51
CA ALA A 232 -2.12 -6.63 -11.07
C ALA A 232 -2.20 -5.26 -10.37
N GLN A 233 -1.39 -4.28 -10.78
CA GLN A 233 -1.50 -2.89 -10.32
C GLN A 233 -2.84 -2.27 -10.71
N ASP A 234 -3.30 -2.48 -11.96
CA ASP A 234 -4.61 -2.03 -12.42
C ASP A 234 -5.76 -2.70 -11.66
N TYR A 235 -5.68 -4.01 -11.45
CA TYR A 235 -6.62 -4.77 -10.63
C TYR A 235 -6.72 -4.19 -9.22
N ALA A 236 -5.59 -3.90 -8.55
CA ALA A 236 -5.59 -3.35 -7.19
C ALA A 236 -6.24 -1.95 -7.14
N ARG A 237 -5.95 -1.09 -8.12
CA ARG A 237 -6.56 0.25 -8.22
C ARG A 237 -8.06 0.15 -8.48
N ARG A 238 -8.50 -0.71 -9.40
CA ARG A 238 -9.94 -0.95 -9.68
C ARG A 238 -10.65 -1.56 -8.47
N ASN A 239 -10.01 -2.49 -7.76
CA ASN A 239 -10.52 -3.06 -6.51
C ASN A 239 -10.82 -1.95 -5.49
N ARG A 240 -9.86 -1.05 -5.23
CA ARG A 240 -10.05 0.10 -4.34
C ARG A 240 -11.13 1.06 -4.83
N ALA A 241 -11.19 1.34 -6.13
CA ALA A 241 -12.21 2.22 -6.70
C ALA A 241 -13.62 1.65 -6.52
N ILE A 242 -13.82 0.34 -6.77
CA ILE A 242 -15.09 -0.35 -6.54
C ILE A 242 -15.47 -0.32 -5.05
N MET A 243 -14.52 -0.63 -4.15
CA MET A 243 -14.77 -0.54 -2.71
C MET A 243 -15.18 0.88 -2.28
N MET A 244 -14.48 1.90 -2.76
CA MET A 244 -14.81 3.29 -2.44
C MET A 244 -16.22 3.65 -2.91
N ALA A 245 -16.60 3.24 -4.12
CA ALA A 245 -17.94 3.48 -4.66
C ALA A 245 -19.04 2.73 -3.88
N LEU A 246 -18.78 1.50 -3.43
CA LEU A 246 -19.68 0.74 -2.57
C LEU A 246 -19.87 1.42 -1.21
N VAL A 247 -18.79 1.88 -0.58
CA VAL A 247 -18.83 2.61 0.70
C VAL A 247 -19.59 3.92 0.54
N CYS A 248 -19.30 4.71 -0.49
CA CYS A 248 -20.06 5.92 -0.79
C CYS A 248 -21.55 5.61 -1.02
N GLY A 249 -21.87 4.47 -1.65
CA GLY A 249 -23.24 4.00 -1.82
C GLY A 249 -23.94 3.65 -0.50
N VAL A 250 -23.22 3.10 0.49
CA VAL A 250 -23.75 2.88 1.84
C VAL A 250 -24.04 4.22 2.52
N LEU A 251 -23.09 5.15 2.46
CA LEU A 251 -23.23 6.47 3.09
C LEU A 251 -24.37 7.29 2.47
N ARG A 252 -24.53 7.31 1.14
CA ARG A 252 -25.67 7.98 0.47
C ARG A 252 -27.04 7.46 0.91
N LYS A 253 -27.15 6.18 1.27
CA LYS A 253 -28.40 5.61 1.77
C LYS A 253 -28.70 6.01 3.21
N HIS A 254 -27.69 6.40 3.97
CA HIS A 254 -27.81 6.75 5.38
C HIS A 254 -27.89 8.27 5.59
N PHE A 255 -27.21 9.05 4.75
CA PHE A 255 -27.10 10.50 4.84
C PHE A 255 -27.64 11.15 3.58
N ALA A 256 -28.78 11.82 3.69
CA ALA A 256 -29.40 12.53 2.58
C ALA A 256 -28.54 13.73 2.15
N GLY A 257 -28.32 13.89 0.84
CA GLY A 257 -27.59 15.03 0.29
C GLY A 257 -26.07 14.99 0.45
N ILE A 258 -25.49 13.92 0.99
CA ILE A 258 -24.03 13.78 1.13
C ILE A 258 -23.31 13.92 -0.22
N SER A 259 -22.29 14.77 -0.25
CA SER A 259 -21.36 14.88 -1.37
C SER A 259 -19.98 14.35 -0.99
N PHE A 260 -19.19 14.03 -2.02
CA PHE A 260 -17.85 13.47 -1.90
C PHE A 260 -16.90 14.23 -2.82
N ASP A 261 -15.72 14.54 -2.34
CA ASP A 261 -14.65 15.08 -3.17
C ASP A 261 -14.09 14.02 -4.13
N ARG A 262 -13.19 14.43 -5.00
CA ARG A 262 -12.44 13.49 -5.84
C ARG A 262 -11.60 12.57 -4.94
N PRO A 263 -11.71 11.24 -5.07
CA PRO A 263 -10.91 10.33 -4.27
C PRO A 263 -9.41 10.49 -4.52
N ILE A 264 -8.65 10.52 -3.44
CA ILE A 264 -7.19 10.34 -3.43
C ILE A 264 -6.95 8.83 -3.59
N SER A 265 -6.00 8.43 -4.44
CA SER A 265 -5.62 7.03 -4.60
C SER A 265 -4.15 6.90 -4.91
N CYS A 266 -3.41 6.17 -4.08
CA CYS A 266 -1.97 5.95 -4.24
C CYS A 266 -1.62 4.48 -3.99
N HIS A 267 -0.69 3.95 -4.79
CA HIS A 267 -0.04 2.68 -4.51
C HIS A 267 1.15 2.90 -3.58
N HIS A 268 1.51 1.88 -2.81
CA HIS A 268 2.74 1.86 -2.01
C HIS A 268 3.62 0.61 -2.21
N ASN A 269 3.11 -0.41 -2.93
CA ASN A 269 3.90 -1.54 -3.45
C ASN A 269 3.71 -1.66 -4.96
N TYR A 270 4.58 -1.07 -5.77
CA TYR A 270 4.41 -1.02 -7.22
C TYR A 270 5.68 -0.65 -7.95
N VAL A 271 5.66 -0.79 -9.28
CA VAL A 271 6.67 -0.29 -10.19
C VAL A 271 6.06 0.73 -11.12
N ALA A 272 6.82 1.78 -11.39
CA ALA A 272 6.51 2.78 -12.41
C ALA A 272 7.74 3.02 -13.30
N GLU A 273 7.46 3.48 -14.51
CA GLU A 273 8.50 3.87 -15.48
C GLU A 273 8.66 5.38 -15.35
N GLU A 274 9.86 5.81 -14.95
CA GLU A 274 10.13 7.20 -14.60
C GLU A 274 11.53 7.59 -15.08
N THR A 275 11.69 8.85 -15.49
CA THR A 275 12.96 9.36 -15.98
C THR A 275 13.63 10.22 -14.90
N TYR A 276 14.86 9.86 -14.53
CA TYR A 276 15.70 10.63 -13.60
C TYR A 276 17.10 10.80 -14.18
N ASP A 277 17.67 12.00 -14.05
CA ASP A 277 19.00 12.33 -14.57
C ASP A 277 19.16 11.99 -16.08
N GLY A 278 18.08 12.13 -16.86
CA GLY A 278 18.03 11.80 -18.29
C GLY A 278 18.03 10.30 -18.60
N VAL A 279 17.74 9.45 -17.61
CA VAL A 279 17.75 7.99 -17.73
C VAL A 279 16.37 7.45 -17.45
N ASP A 280 15.86 6.60 -18.33
CA ASP A 280 14.63 5.85 -18.09
C ASP A 280 14.89 4.72 -17.10
N LEU A 281 14.11 4.70 -16.02
CA LEU A 281 14.26 3.79 -14.90
C LEU A 281 12.95 3.08 -14.61
N LEU A 282 13.09 1.86 -14.13
CA LEU A 282 11.99 1.15 -13.48
C LEU A 282 12.12 1.39 -11.97
N VAL A 283 11.23 2.23 -11.45
CA VAL A 283 11.22 2.67 -10.06
C VAL A 283 10.29 1.77 -9.27
N THR A 284 10.87 0.88 -8.47
CA THR A 284 10.15 0.03 -7.54
C THR A 284 9.96 0.76 -6.22
N ARG A 285 8.73 0.92 -5.79
CA ARG A 285 8.39 1.41 -4.44
C ARG A 285 7.82 0.27 -3.63
N LYS A 286 8.41 0.02 -2.47
CA LYS A 286 7.94 -0.98 -1.51
C LYS A 286 7.74 -0.35 -0.15
N GLY A 287 6.48 -0.23 0.26
CA GLY A 287 6.11 0.62 1.38
C GLY A 287 6.55 2.07 1.18
N ALA A 288 6.37 2.61 -0.02
CA ALA A 288 6.61 4.02 -0.30
C ALA A 288 5.61 4.52 -1.34
N ILE A 289 5.10 5.74 -1.17
CA ILE A 289 4.14 6.36 -2.10
C ILE A 289 4.86 7.28 -3.07
N ARG A 290 4.20 7.60 -4.21
CA ARG A 290 4.62 8.76 -5.02
C ARG A 290 4.29 10.03 -4.27
N ALA A 291 5.21 10.98 -4.30
CA ALA A 291 5.13 12.32 -3.72
C ALA A 291 5.74 13.34 -4.70
N GLY A 292 5.29 13.30 -5.96
CA GLY A 292 5.56 14.37 -6.92
C GLY A 292 4.95 15.70 -6.46
N GLU A 293 5.43 16.81 -7.00
CA GLU A 293 4.91 18.13 -6.64
C GLU A 293 3.39 18.18 -6.87
N GLY A 294 2.63 18.44 -5.79
CA GLY A 294 1.17 18.53 -5.84
C GLY A 294 0.43 17.19 -5.70
N ASP A 295 1.11 16.04 -5.80
CA ASP A 295 0.49 14.73 -5.63
C ASP A 295 -0.11 14.59 -4.23
N LEU A 296 -1.36 14.14 -4.15
CA LEU A 296 -1.96 13.79 -2.86
C LEU A 296 -1.61 12.35 -2.48
N GLY A 297 -1.23 12.16 -1.22
CA GLY A 297 -0.83 10.90 -0.63
C GLY A 297 -1.57 10.60 0.67
N ILE A 298 -1.45 9.36 1.15
CA ILE A 298 -2.06 8.89 2.39
C ILE A 298 -0.98 8.13 3.18
N ILE A 299 -0.73 8.55 4.42
CA ILE A 299 0.27 7.97 5.31
C ILE A 299 -0.41 7.55 6.63
N PRO A 300 -0.83 6.28 6.77
CA PRO A 300 -1.46 5.75 7.97
C PRO A 300 -0.45 5.55 9.11
N GLY A 301 -0.86 5.95 10.31
CA GLY A 301 -0.22 5.55 11.55
C GLY A 301 -0.85 4.27 12.10
N SER A 302 -1.58 4.44 13.20
CA SER A 302 -2.32 3.39 13.90
C SER A 302 -3.70 3.90 14.30
N MET A 303 -4.56 3.03 14.84
CA MET A 303 -5.86 3.44 15.39
C MET A 303 -5.76 4.49 16.51
N ALA A 304 -4.60 4.62 17.17
CA ALA A 304 -4.39 5.63 18.21
C ALA A 304 -3.80 6.94 17.66
N THR A 305 -3.03 6.87 16.58
CA THR A 305 -2.24 8.01 16.07
C THR A 305 -2.80 8.61 14.79
N GLY A 306 -3.82 8.00 14.17
CA GLY A 306 -4.47 8.56 13.00
C GLY A 306 -3.77 8.28 11.68
N THR A 307 -4.24 8.95 10.64
CA THR A 307 -3.75 8.89 9.26
C THR A 307 -3.51 10.31 8.77
N TYR A 308 -2.42 10.55 8.04
CA TYR A 308 -2.16 11.84 7.41
C TYR A 308 -2.57 11.82 5.93
N ILE A 309 -3.30 12.85 5.51
CA ILE A 309 -3.40 13.24 4.11
C ILE A 309 -2.26 14.22 3.85
N VAL A 310 -1.48 13.95 2.81
CA VAL A 310 -0.26 14.72 2.51
C VAL A 310 -0.24 15.19 1.07
N ARG A 311 0.57 16.21 0.79
CA ARG A 311 0.89 16.66 -0.56
C ARG A 311 2.39 16.56 -0.81
N GLY A 312 2.77 15.96 -1.94
CA GLY A 312 4.16 15.81 -2.33
C GLY A 312 4.82 17.14 -2.70
N LEU A 313 6.10 17.27 -2.33
CA LEU A 313 6.94 18.44 -2.62
C LEU A 313 7.88 18.22 -3.83
N GLY A 314 7.80 17.06 -4.49
CA GLY A 314 8.57 16.82 -5.73
C GLY A 314 10.07 16.66 -5.54
N ASN A 315 10.49 16.05 -4.42
CA ASN A 315 11.91 15.88 -4.12
C ASN A 315 12.57 14.81 -5.02
N ALA A 316 13.33 15.28 -6.00
CA ALA A 316 14.02 14.41 -6.96
C ALA A 316 15.05 13.46 -6.31
N GLN A 317 15.66 13.85 -5.18
CA GLN A 317 16.61 12.98 -4.48
C GLN A 317 15.93 11.75 -3.87
N ALA A 318 14.64 11.86 -3.55
CA ALA A 318 13.81 10.76 -3.07
C ALA A 318 13.09 10.00 -4.20
N PHE A 319 13.43 10.27 -5.47
CA PHE A 319 12.65 9.81 -6.62
C PHE A 319 11.17 10.17 -6.47
N ASN A 320 10.89 11.43 -6.06
CA ASN A 320 9.55 11.95 -5.83
C ASN A 320 8.69 10.99 -5.00
N SER A 321 9.19 10.57 -3.84
CA SER A 321 8.56 9.56 -3.00
C SER A 321 8.56 9.95 -1.53
N ALA A 322 7.66 9.34 -0.77
CA ALA A 322 7.55 9.52 0.68
C ALA A 322 7.18 8.19 1.36
N SER A 323 7.18 8.17 2.70
CA SER A 323 6.80 7.00 3.48
C SER A 323 5.36 6.58 3.21
N HIS A 324 5.04 5.30 3.47
CA HIS A 324 3.68 4.77 3.28
C HIS A 324 2.94 4.53 4.60
N GLY A 325 3.57 4.82 5.75
CA GLY A 325 2.96 4.68 7.05
C GLY A 325 3.98 4.82 8.18
N ALA A 326 3.60 4.43 9.39
CA ALA A 326 4.51 4.47 10.54
C ALA A 326 5.63 3.41 10.48
N GLY A 327 5.38 2.27 9.83
CA GLY A 327 6.26 1.10 9.91
C GLY A 327 6.13 0.36 11.26
N ARG A 328 6.51 -0.92 11.28
CA ARG A 328 6.34 -1.77 12.48
C ARG A 328 7.59 -1.70 13.37
N ARG A 329 7.38 -1.66 14.69
CA ARG A 329 8.44 -1.88 15.70
C ARG A 329 8.65 -3.36 16.01
N MET A 330 7.65 -4.19 15.73
CA MET A 330 7.71 -5.62 16.01
C MET A 330 6.89 -6.46 15.03
N SER A 331 7.27 -7.73 14.90
CA SER A 331 6.54 -8.68 14.06
C SER A 331 5.13 -8.95 14.58
N ARG A 332 4.22 -9.35 13.68
CA ARG A 332 2.84 -9.75 14.04
C ARG A 332 2.81 -10.86 15.09
N ALA A 333 3.69 -11.84 14.96
CA ALA A 333 3.82 -12.95 15.91
C ALA A 333 4.31 -12.47 17.29
N LYS A 334 5.21 -11.48 17.35
CA LYS A 334 5.65 -10.88 18.61
C LYS A 334 4.52 -10.06 19.24
N ALA A 335 3.82 -9.23 18.47
CA ALA A 335 2.67 -8.45 18.96
C ALA A 335 1.60 -9.34 19.61
N LYS A 336 1.19 -10.45 18.95
CA LYS A 336 0.21 -11.41 19.50
C LYS A 336 0.65 -12.09 20.80
N LYS A 337 1.95 -12.18 21.06
CA LYS A 337 2.50 -12.76 22.29
C LYS A 337 2.69 -11.71 23.39
N THR A 338 2.83 -10.44 23.04
CA THR A 338 3.14 -9.34 23.97
C THR A 338 1.89 -8.67 24.52
N PHE A 339 0.84 -8.52 23.70
CA PHE A 339 -0.35 -7.75 24.08
C PHE A 339 -1.56 -8.65 24.36
N THR A 340 -2.44 -8.14 25.22
CA THR A 340 -3.70 -8.76 25.63
C THR A 340 -4.91 -8.07 24.98
N LEU A 341 -6.09 -8.69 25.10
CA LEU A 341 -7.34 -8.05 24.69
C LEU A 341 -7.65 -6.79 25.51
N GLY A 342 -7.25 -6.75 26.79
CA GLY A 342 -7.38 -5.56 27.62
C GLY A 342 -6.55 -4.40 27.08
N ASP A 343 -5.31 -4.68 26.62
CA ASP A 343 -4.46 -3.67 25.99
C ASP A 343 -5.09 -3.13 24.70
N LEU A 344 -5.65 -4.03 23.88
CA LEU A 344 -6.34 -3.63 22.65
C LEU A 344 -7.54 -2.73 22.96
N GLN A 345 -8.37 -3.10 23.94
CA GLN A 345 -9.53 -2.30 24.36
C GLN A 345 -9.11 -0.92 24.87
N ALA A 346 -8.05 -0.85 25.67
CA ALA A 346 -7.53 0.39 26.21
C ALA A 346 -6.95 1.30 25.12
N GLN A 347 -6.14 0.75 24.21
CA GLN A 347 -5.48 1.51 23.14
C GLN A 347 -6.41 1.90 21.97
N THR A 348 -7.61 1.29 21.90
CA THR A 348 -8.65 1.62 20.89
C THR A 348 -9.88 2.26 21.54
N GLY A 349 -9.71 2.84 22.73
CA GLY A 349 -10.76 3.62 23.39
C GLY A 349 -11.25 4.74 22.47
N GLY A 350 -12.57 4.85 22.28
CA GLY A 350 -13.19 5.85 21.39
C GLY A 350 -13.31 5.44 19.92
N VAL A 351 -12.75 4.30 19.51
CA VAL A 351 -12.89 3.77 18.14
C VAL A 351 -13.86 2.58 18.13
N GLU A 352 -14.84 2.63 17.24
CA GLU A 352 -15.73 1.50 16.95
C GLU A 352 -15.03 0.51 16.02
N CYS A 353 -14.51 -0.57 16.59
CA CYS A 353 -13.77 -1.59 15.88
C CYS A 353 -13.99 -2.98 16.49
N ARG A 354 -13.54 -4.02 15.78
CA ARG A 354 -13.43 -5.37 16.35
C ARG A 354 -12.43 -5.37 17.52
N LYS A 355 -12.77 -6.04 18.61
CA LYS A 355 -11.95 -6.15 19.83
C LYS A 355 -11.73 -7.62 20.21
N ASP A 356 -11.23 -8.39 19.24
CA ASP A 356 -11.00 -9.83 19.33
C ASP A 356 -9.55 -10.21 18.99
N ALA A 357 -9.17 -11.46 19.26
CA ALA A 357 -7.79 -11.93 19.10
C ALA A 357 -7.29 -11.90 17.64
N GLY A 358 -8.19 -11.82 16.66
CA GLY A 358 -7.88 -11.74 15.24
C GLY A 358 -7.24 -10.42 14.82
N VAL A 359 -7.34 -9.37 15.63
CA VAL A 359 -6.79 -8.04 15.33
C VAL A 359 -5.66 -7.59 16.26
N LEU A 360 -5.24 -8.45 17.20
CA LEU A 360 -4.16 -8.14 18.15
C LEU A 360 -2.81 -7.84 17.50
N ASP A 361 -2.55 -8.38 16.31
CA ASP A 361 -1.32 -8.08 15.57
C ASP A 361 -1.28 -6.66 14.98
N GLU A 362 -2.39 -5.93 14.98
CA GLU A 362 -2.48 -4.56 14.47
C GLU A 362 -2.74 -3.52 15.57
N ILE A 363 -2.45 -3.87 16.84
CA ILE A 363 -2.56 -2.96 17.99
C ILE A 363 -1.61 -1.75 17.85
N PRO A 364 -2.01 -0.53 18.27
CA PRO A 364 -1.19 0.68 18.13
C PRO A 364 0.25 0.55 18.65
N GLY A 365 0.45 -0.09 19.80
CA GLY A 365 1.79 -0.32 20.38
C GLY A 365 2.75 -1.16 19.52
N ALA A 366 2.29 -1.78 18.43
CA ALA A 366 3.15 -2.53 17.51
C ALA A 366 3.86 -1.65 16.44
N TYR A 367 3.47 -0.38 16.34
CA TYR A 367 3.92 0.55 15.30
C TYR A 367 4.96 1.55 15.81
N LYS A 368 5.73 2.14 14.90
CA LYS A 368 6.58 3.29 15.22
C LYS A 368 5.70 4.51 15.51
N ASP A 369 6.32 5.51 16.12
CA ASP A 369 5.67 6.80 16.29
C ASP A 369 5.56 7.49 14.93
N ILE A 370 4.33 7.76 14.48
CA ILE A 370 4.07 8.36 13.18
C ILE A 370 4.56 9.81 13.13
N GLU A 371 4.59 10.52 14.26
CA GLU A 371 5.02 11.92 14.30
C GLU A 371 6.51 12.04 13.97
N SER A 372 7.34 11.14 14.51
CA SER A 372 8.76 11.09 14.17
C SER A 372 8.99 10.74 12.69
N VAL A 373 8.19 9.84 12.12
CA VAL A 373 8.21 9.54 10.67
C VAL A 373 7.86 10.78 9.85
N MET A 374 6.81 11.53 10.23
CA MET A 374 6.40 12.75 9.52
C MET A 374 7.45 13.87 9.65
N ALA A 375 8.02 14.07 10.83
CA ALA A 375 9.05 15.08 11.06
C ALA A 375 10.31 14.83 10.20
N ALA A 376 10.71 13.56 10.06
CA ALA A 376 11.89 13.16 9.31
C ALA A 376 11.76 13.35 7.78
N GLN A 377 10.55 13.58 7.25
CA GLN A 377 10.29 13.73 5.81
C GLN A 377 9.62 15.06 5.43
N SER A 378 9.84 16.10 6.23
CA SER A 378 9.28 17.44 6.01
C SER A 378 9.72 18.11 4.71
N ASP A 379 10.75 17.62 4.03
CA ASP A 379 11.17 18.03 2.68
C ASP A 379 10.60 17.15 1.55
N LEU A 380 9.85 16.10 1.88
CA LEU A 380 9.22 15.20 0.91
C LEU A 380 7.74 15.52 0.75
N VAL A 381 7.08 15.88 1.85
CA VAL A 381 5.63 16.12 1.90
C VAL A 381 5.26 17.24 2.86
N GLU A 382 4.17 17.94 2.55
CA GLU A 382 3.43 18.78 3.49
C GLU A 382 2.17 18.05 4.00
N VAL A 383 1.76 18.34 5.24
CA VAL A 383 0.52 17.81 5.81
C VAL A 383 -0.67 18.63 5.35
N VAL A 384 -1.67 17.97 4.77
CA VAL A 384 -2.94 18.58 4.35
C VAL A 384 -4.02 18.39 5.41
N ALA A 385 -4.09 17.20 6.01
CA ALA A 385 -5.03 16.91 7.10
C ALA A 385 -4.49 15.77 7.99
N HIS A 386 -4.79 15.82 9.27
CA HIS A 386 -4.60 14.71 10.21
C HIS A 386 -5.96 14.11 10.55
N LEU A 387 -6.12 12.80 10.33
CA LEU A 387 -7.38 12.08 10.46
C LEU A 387 -7.34 11.15 11.67
N ARG A 388 -8.32 11.26 12.57
CA ARG A 388 -8.50 10.36 13.72
C ARG A 388 -9.61 9.35 13.42
N GLN A 389 -9.37 8.08 13.71
CA GLN A 389 -10.33 7.01 13.44
C GLN A 389 -11.57 7.12 14.34
N ILE A 390 -12.73 6.85 13.74
CA ILE A 390 -14.02 6.73 14.42
C ILE A 390 -14.54 5.30 14.29
N ILE A 391 -14.51 4.75 13.07
CA ILE A 391 -14.86 3.36 12.77
C ILE A 391 -13.69 2.70 12.09
N CYS A 392 -13.34 1.47 12.49
CA CYS A 392 -12.36 0.63 11.78
C CYS A 392 -12.96 -0.75 11.45
N VAL A 393 -12.97 -1.10 10.17
CA VAL A 393 -13.37 -2.39 9.61
C VAL A 393 -12.14 -3.14 9.14
N LYS A 394 -11.95 -4.36 9.65
CA LYS A 394 -10.80 -5.21 9.34
C LYS A 394 -11.17 -6.70 9.22
N GLY A 395 -10.47 -7.40 8.33
CA GLY A 395 -10.55 -8.85 8.14
C GLY A 395 -9.99 -9.67 9.29
#